data_AF-A0A9P7DVN7-F1
#
_entry.id   AF-A0A9P7DVN7-F1
#
_cell.length_a   1.000
_cell.length_b   1.000
_cell.length_c   1.000
_cell.angle_alpha   90.00
_cell.angle_beta   90.00
_cell.angle_gamma   90.00
#
_symmetry.space_group_name_H-M   'P 1'
#
loop_
_entity.id
_entity.type
_entity.pdbx_description
1 polymer ?
#
loop_
_entity_poly.entity_id
_entity_poly.type
_entity_poly.pdbx_seq_one_letter_code
_entity_poly.pdbx_strand_id
1 'polypeptide(L)'
;MAGIGKSAVVFTVGERMRSLKVTEEMNVEKWLVGTFFFSHKHTKRCMAAYFFMTLVYQLASNFPSIRKDVNRAICNNPALLNPNTPLCNQMEALFLQPLWKL
;
A
#
# COMPACT_ATOMS: atom_id res chain seq x y z
N MET A 1 -21.90 10.88 -13.32
CA MET A 1 -21.46 10.43 -14.67
C MET A 1 -20.21 9.55 -14.60
N ALA A 2 -20.28 8.38 -15.24
CA ALA A 2 -19.10 7.60 -15.62
C ALA A 2 -18.42 8.27 -16.83
N GLY A 3 -17.10 8.08 -17.01
CA GLY A 3 -16.37 8.58 -18.19
C GLY A 3 -15.86 10.02 -18.14
N ILE A 4 -16.20 10.83 -17.13
CA ILE A 4 -15.79 12.25 -17.03
C ILE A 4 -14.32 12.47 -16.61
N GLY A 5 -13.44 11.49 -16.79
CA GLY A 5 -12.00 11.67 -16.53
C GLY A 5 -11.56 11.67 -15.06
N LYS A 6 -12.41 11.29 -14.09
CA LYS A 6 -12.02 11.18 -12.66
C LYS A 6 -10.73 10.37 -12.46
N SER A 7 -10.61 9.23 -13.14
CA SER A 7 -9.39 8.40 -13.09
C SER A 7 -8.17 9.10 -13.71
N ALA A 8 -8.36 9.91 -14.76
CA ALA A 8 -7.28 10.66 -15.40
C ALA A 8 -6.76 11.81 -14.51
N VAL A 9 -7.65 12.49 -13.78
CA VAL A 9 -7.27 13.51 -12.78
C VAL A 9 -6.47 12.87 -11.66
N VAL A 10 -6.98 11.77 -11.12
CA VAL A 10 -6.36 11.00 -10.04
C VAL A 10 -4.96 10.51 -10.43
N PHE A 11 -4.78 10.01 -11.67
CA PHE A 11 -3.48 9.62 -12.21
C PHE A 11 -2.54 10.82 -12.35
N THR A 12 -3.02 11.92 -12.94
CA THR A 12 -2.23 13.17 -13.09
C THR A 12 -1.75 13.71 -11.74
N VAL A 13 -2.60 13.67 -10.70
CA VAL A 13 -2.23 14.08 -9.34
C VAL A 13 -1.15 13.15 -8.78
N GLY A 14 -1.32 11.83 -8.91
CA GLY A 14 -0.31 10.86 -8.47
C GLY A 14 1.06 11.09 -9.12
N GLU A 15 1.09 11.30 -10.44
CA GLU A 15 2.33 11.58 -11.18
C GLU A 15 2.97 12.91 -10.76
N ARG A 16 2.17 13.97 -10.55
CA ARG A 16 2.68 15.25 -10.04
C ARG A 16 3.22 15.11 -8.61
N MET A 17 2.55 14.36 -7.75
CA MET A 17 3.00 14.16 -6.38
C MET A 17 4.28 13.33 -6.28
N ARG A 18 4.53 12.42 -7.24
CA ARG A 18 5.78 11.64 -7.32
C ARG A 18 7.02 12.52 -7.46
N SER A 19 6.87 13.70 -8.04
CA SER A 19 7.97 14.66 -8.32
C SER A 19 8.11 15.74 -7.25
N LEU A 20 7.23 15.77 -6.24
CA LEU A 20 7.28 16.72 -5.15
C LEU A 20 8.12 16.16 -3.99
N LYS A 21 9.25 16.80 -3.71
CA LYS A 21 9.86 16.74 -2.37
C LYS A 21 9.00 17.61 -1.45
N VAL A 22 8.37 17.02 -0.44
CA VAL A 22 7.63 17.79 0.56
C VAL A 22 8.62 18.21 1.64
N THR A 23 9.10 19.44 1.54
CA THR A 23 9.85 20.12 2.59
C THR A 23 8.83 20.84 3.49
N GLU A 24 8.59 20.31 4.68
CA GLU A 24 7.90 21.08 5.72
C GLU A 24 8.88 22.04 6.41
N GLU A 25 8.36 23.11 7.02
CA GLU A 25 9.12 24.12 7.78
C GLU A 25 9.99 23.50 8.89
N MET A 26 9.67 22.27 9.30
CA MET A 26 10.51 21.41 10.14
C MET A 26 11.30 20.42 9.27
N ASN A 27 12.38 20.85 8.60
CA ASN A 27 13.56 20.12 8.05
C ASN A 27 13.55 18.56 7.91
N VAL A 28 12.41 17.94 7.62
CA VAL A 28 12.19 16.50 7.49
C VAL A 28 11.73 16.28 6.05
N GLU A 29 12.61 15.69 5.25
CA GLU A 29 12.26 15.28 3.90
C GLU A 29 11.19 14.19 3.97
N LYS A 30 9.95 14.51 3.56
CA LYS A 30 8.90 13.50 3.38
C LYS A 30 8.95 12.98 1.95
N TRP A 31 9.07 11.66 1.81
CA TRP A 31 9.08 10.95 0.54
C TRP A 31 7.72 10.32 0.28
N LEU A 32 7.12 10.61 -0.88
CA LEU A 32 5.96 9.84 -1.34
C LEU A 32 6.44 8.47 -1.84
N VAL A 33 6.20 7.43 -1.05
CA VAL A 33 6.64 6.05 -1.38
C VAL A 33 5.72 5.36 -2.39
N GLY A 34 4.47 5.81 -2.53
CA GLY A 34 3.56 5.30 -3.55
C GLY A 34 2.14 5.87 -3.46
N THR A 35 1.39 5.70 -4.55
CA THR A 35 -0.01 6.10 -4.65
C THR A 35 -0.85 4.90 -5.08
N PHE A 36 -1.97 4.67 -4.40
CA PHE A 36 -2.83 3.51 -4.62
C PHE A 36 -4.26 3.93 -4.95
N PHE A 37 -4.85 3.33 -5.98
CA PHE A 37 -6.19 3.66 -6.46
C PHE A 37 -7.10 2.44 -6.45
N PHE A 38 -8.32 2.61 -5.94
CA PHE A 38 -9.29 1.52 -5.77
C PHE A 38 -10.58 1.85 -6.53
N SER A 39 -11.03 0.91 -7.38
CA SER A 39 -12.26 1.09 -8.16
C SER A 39 -13.50 1.09 -7.25
N HIS A 40 -14.42 2.02 -7.50
CA HIS A 40 -15.70 2.04 -6.79
C HIS A 40 -16.60 0.81 -7.07
N LYS A 41 -16.25 0.01 -8.08
CA LYS A 41 -16.96 -1.24 -8.40
C LYS A 41 -16.61 -2.38 -7.44
N HIS A 42 -15.53 -2.26 -6.67
CA HIS A 42 -15.18 -3.24 -5.64
C HIS A 42 -15.87 -2.87 -4.33
N THR A 43 -16.91 -3.63 -3.97
CA THR A 43 -17.73 -3.39 -2.77
C THR A 43 -16.97 -3.63 -1.47
N LYS A 44 -15.97 -4.52 -1.49
CA LYS A 44 -15.10 -4.80 -0.34
C LYS A 44 -13.96 -3.80 -0.15
N ARG A 45 -13.85 -2.76 -0.98
CA ARG A 45 -12.73 -1.78 -0.90
C ARG A 45 -12.68 -0.99 0.41
N CYS A 46 -13.81 -0.86 1.10
CA CYS A 46 -13.92 -0.17 2.39
C CYS A 46 -13.69 -1.10 3.59
N MET A 47 -13.47 -2.40 3.35
CA MET A 47 -13.06 -3.32 4.41
C MET A 47 -11.55 -3.21 4.57
N ALA A 48 -11.12 -2.68 5.72
CA ALA A 48 -9.71 -2.41 6.01
C ALA A 48 -8.82 -3.63 5.71
N ALA A 49 -9.21 -4.84 6.14
CA ALA A 49 -8.45 -6.07 5.87
C ALA A 49 -8.15 -6.30 4.36
N TYR A 50 -9.13 -6.11 3.48
CA TYR A 50 -8.93 -6.28 2.03
C TYR A 50 -8.11 -5.14 1.43
N PHE A 51 -8.30 -3.92 1.93
CA PHE A 51 -7.51 -2.76 1.52
C PHE A 51 -6.02 -2.99 1.84
N PHE A 52 -5.68 -3.35 3.07
CA PHE A 52 -4.30 -3.58 3.50
C PHE A 52 -3.64 -4.74 2.74
N MET A 53 -4.35 -5.86 2.57
CA MET A 53 -3.81 -6.99 1.79
C MET A 53 -3.55 -6.62 0.34
N THR A 54 -4.37 -5.74 -0.25
CA THR A 54 -4.13 -5.24 -1.60
C THR A 54 -2.88 -4.37 -1.67
N LEU A 55 -2.64 -3.51 -0.66
CA LEU A 55 -1.41 -2.70 -0.58
C LEU A 55 -0.16 -3.57 -0.49
N VAL A 56 -0.17 -4.56 0.41
CA VAL A 56 0.92 -5.53 0.58
C VAL A 56 1.19 -6.26 -0.74
N TYR A 57 0.14 -6.75 -1.40
CA TYR A 57 0.25 -7.42 -2.69
C TYR A 57 0.86 -6.51 -3.77
N GLN A 58 0.40 -5.26 -3.86
CA GLN A 58 0.91 -4.29 -4.84
C GLN A 58 2.37 -3.95 -4.56
N LEU A 59 2.78 -3.75 -3.31
CA LEU A 59 4.18 -3.54 -2.95
C LEU A 59 5.05 -4.75 -3.29
N ALA A 60 4.67 -5.95 -2.87
CA ALA A 60 5.42 -7.18 -3.15
C ALA A 60 5.49 -7.48 -4.66
N SER A 61 4.50 -7.09 -5.44
CA SER A 61 4.51 -7.28 -6.90
C SER A 61 5.51 -6.34 -7.61
N ASN A 62 5.74 -5.14 -7.06
CA ASN A 62 6.60 -4.13 -7.68
C ASN A 62 8.03 -4.11 -7.11
N PHE A 63 8.23 -4.56 -5.87
CA PHE A 63 9.53 -4.52 -5.19
C PHE A 63 9.99 -5.94 -4.81
N PRO A 64 10.96 -6.54 -5.54
CA PRO A 64 11.43 -7.90 -5.27
C PRO A 64 12.02 -8.10 -3.86
N SER A 65 12.60 -7.06 -3.25
CA SER A 65 13.08 -7.07 -1.87
C SER A 65 11.93 -7.29 -0.89
N ILE A 66 10.87 -6.47 -0.99
CA ILE A 66 9.65 -6.59 -0.19
C ILE A 66 8.99 -7.96 -0.40
N ARG A 67 8.94 -8.46 -1.64
CA ARG A 67 8.35 -9.78 -1.94
C ARG A 67 8.99 -10.90 -1.13
N LYS A 68 10.32 -10.90 -1.03
CA LYS A 68 11.06 -11.91 -0.25
C LYS A 68 10.69 -11.83 1.23
N ASP A 69 10.58 -10.61 1.76
CA ASP A 69 10.26 -10.38 3.17
C ASP A 69 8.82 -10.76 3.52
N VAL A 70 7.86 -10.39 2.67
CA VAL A 70 6.45 -10.77 2.79
C VAL A 70 6.29 -12.28 2.71
N ASN A 71 6.91 -12.94 1.72
CA ASN A 71 6.87 -14.39 1.58
C ASN A 71 7.45 -15.08 2.82
N ARG A 72 8.58 -14.60 3.35
CA ARG A 72 9.17 -15.15 4.57
C ARG A 72 8.25 -14.96 5.77
N ALA A 73 7.61 -13.81 5.93
CA ALA A 73 6.65 -13.57 7.01
C ALA A 73 5.45 -14.54 6.93
N ILE A 74 4.90 -14.75 5.73
CA ILE A 74 3.79 -15.70 5.49
C ILE A 74 4.23 -17.15 5.75
N CYS A 75 5.42 -17.54 5.27
CA CYS A 75 5.94 -18.89 5.51
C CYS A 75 6.18 -19.15 7.01
N ASN A 76 6.67 -18.16 7.75
CA ASN A 76 6.91 -18.28 9.19
C ASN A 76 5.60 -18.28 9.99
N ASN A 77 4.60 -17.51 9.56
CA ASN A 77 3.29 -17.47 10.22
C ASN A 77 2.15 -17.39 9.19
N PRO A 78 1.64 -18.53 8.72
CA PRO A 78 0.53 -18.57 7.77
C PRO A 78 -0.78 -17.96 8.31
N ALA A 79 -0.94 -17.87 9.64
CA ALA A 79 -2.11 -17.26 10.25
C ALA A 79 -2.25 -15.77 9.90
N LEU A 80 -1.19 -15.10 9.43
CA LEU A 80 -1.25 -13.72 8.95
C LEU A 80 -2.25 -13.54 7.79
N LEU A 81 -2.53 -14.59 7.01
CA LEU A 81 -3.53 -14.55 5.94
C LEU A 81 -4.95 -14.85 6.42
N ASN A 82 -5.14 -15.24 7.68
CA ASN A 82 -6.45 -15.52 8.23
C ASN A 82 -7.23 -14.20 8.41
N PRO A 83 -8.46 -14.07 7.88
CA PRO A 83 -9.30 -12.88 8.06
C PRO A 83 -9.58 -12.51 9.52
N ASN A 84 -9.48 -13.48 10.44
CA ASN A 84 -9.70 -13.27 11.88
C ASN A 84 -8.44 -12.79 12.62
N THR A 85 -7.29 -12.77 11.96
CA THR A 85 -6.06 -12.23 12.56
C THR A 85 -6.20 -10.72 12.75
N PRO A 86 -5.83 -10.18 13.91
CA PRO A 86 -5.90 -8.74 14.16
C PRO A 86 -5.18 -7.96 13.06
N LEU A 87 -5.85 -6.93 12.55
CA LEU A 87 -5.36 -6.15 11.42
C LEU A 87 -4.02 -5.46 11.73
N CYS A 88 -3.81 -5.03 12.98
CA CYS A 88 -2.54 -4.48 13.43
C CYS A 88 -1.38 -5.48 13.25
N ASN A 89 -1.60 -6.76 13.56
CA ASN A 89 -0.58 -7.80 13.41
C ASN A 89 -0.27 -8.06 11.93
N GLN A 90 -1.29 -8.05 11.07
CA GLN A 90 -1.11 -8.16 9.62
C GLN A 90 -0.32 -6.97 9.06
N MET A 91 -0.67 -5.75 9.49
CA MET A 91 -0.01 -4.52 9.04
C MET A 91 1.45 -4.47 9.48
N GLU A 92 1.73 -4.80 10.74
CA GLU A 92 3.08 -4.82 11.29
C GLU A 92 3.97 -5.79 10.49
N ALA A 93 3.55 -7.05 10.37
CA ALA A 93 4.36 -8.12 9.79
C ALA A 93 4.49 -8.06 8.26
N LEU A 94 3.43 -7.66 7.56
CA LEU A 94 3.38 -7.72 6.09
C LEU A 94 3.63 -6.38 5.41
N PHE A 95 3.52 -5.26 6.13
CA PHE A 95 3.63 -3.93 5.54
C PHE A 95 4.76 -3.10 6.18
N LEU A 96 4.70 -2.84 7.49
CA LEU A 96 5.66 -1.95 8.16
C LEU A 96 7.07 -2.55 8.22
N GLN A 97 7.20 -3.80 8.69
CA GLN A 97 8.50 -4.45 8.80
C GLN A 97 9.23 -4.61 7.45
N PRO A 98 8.55 -4.99 6.34
CA PRO A 98 9.19 -4.98 5.03
C PRO A 98 9.58 -3.58 4.53
N LEU A 99 8.80 -2.54 4.83
CA LEU A 99 9.09 -1.17 4.39
C LEU A 99 10.27 -0.54 5.13
N TRP A 100 10.48 -0.84 6.41
CA TRP A 100 11.66 -0.35 7.16
C TRP A 100 13.00 -0.88 6.64
N LYS A 101 12.98 -1.83 5.71
CA LYS A 101 14.18 -2.42 5.09
C LYS A 101 14.44 -1.90 3.68
N LEU A 102 13.57 -1.04 3.15
CA LEU A 102 13.85 -0.26 1.94
C LEU A 102 14.89 0.81 2.24
#